data_AF-A0A0N4YIH1-F1
#
_entry.id   AF-A0A0N4YIH1-F1
#
_cell.length_a   1.000
_cell.length_b   1.000
_cell.length_c   1.000
_cell.angle_alpha   90.00
_cell.angle_beta   90.00
_cell.angle_gamma   90.00
#
_symmetry.space_group_name_H-M   'P 1'
#
loop_
_entity.id
_entity.type
_entity.pdbx_description
1 polymer ?
#
loop_
_entity_poly.entity_id
_entity_poly.type
_entity_poly.pdbx_seq_one_letter_code
_entity_poly.pdbx_strand_id
1 'polypeptide(L)'
;MSTNTGYRQDMPPPGGYRKFNYARTFPKLFWRPGVVVAAVFGATTYGAFEAIARKKEMVTEKFEDVDINNAMEPFLTAERDRYWLKLLKKNRELEEEVMKDVPGWKTGTWYGEPVYFTLGDKWWDPGQDEVFAHSDRHTFFKEHLWRHHPEYSAPKFYDKWIPDWIGKYIW
;
A
#
# COMPACT_ATOMS: atom_id res chain seq x y z
N MET A 1 76.87 46.49 -55.07
CA MET A 1 76.70 45.10 -54.59
C MET A 1 76.17 45.20 -53.17
N SER A 2 74.98 44.73 -52.79
CA SER A 2 74.33 43.46 -53.07
C SER A 2 72.80 43.67 -53.05
N THR A 3 72.10 43.18 -54.07
CA THR A 3 70.64 43.04 -54.08
C THR A 3 70.27 41.85 -53.20
N ASN A 4 69.96 42.11 -51.93
CA ASN A 4 69.59 41.08 -50.96
C ASN A 4 68.19 40.56 -51.33
N THR A 5 68.09 39.35 -51.87
CA THR A 5 66.83 38.65 -52.11
C THR A 5 66.20 38.33 -50.75
N GLY A 6 65.40 39.25 -50.23
CA GLY A 6 64.92 39.25 -48.85
C GLY A 6 63.97 38.09 -48.57
N TYR A 7 64.39 37.16 -47.72
CA TYR A 7 63.49 36.16 -47.12
C TYR A 7 62.55 36.86 -46.13
N ARG A 8 61.25 36.80 -46.38
CA ARG A 8 60.22 37.27 -45.45
C ARG A 8 60.04 36.21 -44.36
N GLN A 9 60.83 36.31 -43.29
CA GLN A 9 60.68 35.48 -42.12
C GLN A 9 59.42 35.89 -41.36
N ASP A 10 58.59 34.92 -40.96
CA ASP A 10 57.42 35.20 -40.13
C ASP A 10 57.91 35.54 -38.71
N MET A 11 57.65 36.76 -38.27
CA MET A 11 58.14 37.32 -37.02
C MET A 11 56.96 37.78 -36.17
N PRO A 12 57.08 37.73 -34.82
CA PRO A 12 56.09 38.36 -33.96
C PRO A 12 55.98 39.85 -34.32
N PRO A 13 54.78 40.43 -34.23
CA PRO A 13 54.59 41.84 -34.54
C PRO A 13 55.49 42.71 -33.65
N PRO A 14 55.97 43.86 -34.14
CA PRO A 14 56.75 44.79 -33.32
C PRO A 14 55.90 45.23 -32.12
N GLY A 15 56.33 44.85 -30.91
CA GLY A 15 55.57 45.03 -29.66
C GLY A 15 55.11 43.73 -28.98
N GLY A 16 55.28 42.58 -29.62
CA GLY A 16 54.94 41.26 -29.08
C GLY A 16 53.44 40.94 -29.12
N TYR A 17 53.10 39.69 -28.82
CA TYR A 17 51.71 39.25 -28.73
C TYR A 17 51.04 39.75 -27.45
N ARG A 18 49.70 39.80 -27.46
CA ARG A 18 48.90 40.12 -26.28
C ARG A 18 49.26 39.16 -25.13
N LYS A 19 49.39 39.71 -23.92
CA LYS A 19 49.54 38.91 -22.70
C LYS A 19 48.36 37.94 -22.57
N PHE A 20 48.66 36.65 -22.61
CA PHE A 20 47.68 35.59 -22.39
C PHE A 20 47.56 35.30 -20.89
N ASN A 21 46.33 35.17 -20.39
CA ASN A 21 46.12 34.75 -19.02
C ASN A 21 46.32 33.23 -18.93
N TYR A 22 47.45 32.82 -18.37
CA TYR A 22 47.76 31.41 -18.12
C TYR A 22 47.23 30.92 -16.77
N ALA A 23 46.77 31.82 -15.89
CA ALA A 23 46.25 31.45 -14.59
C ALA A 23 44.85 30.83 -14.69
N ARG A 24 44.57 29.86 -13.83
CA ARG A 24 43.25 29.22 -13.76
C ARG A 24 42.22 30.22 -13.22
N THR A 25 41.20 30.52 -14.01
CA THR A 25 40.06 31.35 -13.60
C THR A 25 38.91 30.47 -13.14
N PHE A 26 38.57 30.53 -11.85
CA PHE A 26 37.39 29.86 -11.33
C PHE A 26 36.14 30.75 -11.51
N PRO A 27 35.05 30.22 -12.08
CA PRO A 27 33.80 30.97 -12.17
C PRO A 27 33.21 31.18 -10.77
N LYS A 28 32.65 32.37 -10.51
CA LYS A 28 31.91 32.62 -9.28
C LYS A 28 30.60 31.82 -9.33
N LEU A 29 30.47 30.85 -8.41
CA LEU A 29 29.24 30.06 -8.27
C LEU A 29 28.16 30.91 -7.59
N PHE A 30 26.96 30.90 -8.19
CA PHE A 30 25.76 31.52 -7.62
C PHE A 30 25.26 30.73 -6.40
N TRP A 31 25.22 29.40 -6.52
CA TRP A 31 24.85 28.46 -5.46
C TRP A 31 25.96 28.29 -4.44
N ARG A 32 26.14 29.32 -3.61
CA ARG A 32 27.02 29.24 -2.44
C ARG A 32 26.32 28.44 -1.34
N PRO A 33 27.06 27.79 -0.44
CA PRO A 33 26.47 27.01 0.65
C PRO A 33 25.39 27.78 1.44
N GLY A 34 25.63 29.06 1.75
CA GLY A 34 24.64 29.89 2.45
C GLY A 34 23.35 30.15 1.65
N VAL A 35 23.44 30.31 0.32
CA VAL A 35 22.26 30.51 -0.55
C VAL A 35 21.44 29.23 -0.63
N VAL A 36 22.11 28.08 -0.74
CA VAL A 36 21.44 26.77 -0.74
C VAL A 36 20.74 26.52 0.58
N VAL A 37 21.40 26.77 1.71
CA VAL A 37 20.80 26.62 3.05
C VAL A 37 19.59 27.53 3.22
N ALA A 38 19.68 28.80 2.79
CA ALA A 38 18.56 29.74 2.87
C ALA A 38 17.36 29.29 2.00
N ALA A 39 17.62 28.80 0.79
CA ALA A 39 16.58 28.30 -0.10
C ALA A 39 15.88 27.06 0.47
N VAL A 40 16.64 26.09 0.99
CA VAL A 40 16.10 24.89 1.63
C VAL A 40 15.31 25.25 2.89
N PHE A 41 15.82 26.19 3.69
CA PHE A 41 15.12 26.68 4.87
C PHE A 41 13.78 27.32 4.48
N GLY A 42 13.76 28.23 3.50
CA GLY A 42 12.53 28.86 3.03
C GLY A 42 11.51 27.88 2.46
N ALA A 43 11.96 26.88 1.69
CA ALA A 43 11.09 25.83 1.18
C ALA A 43 10.50 24.96 2.32
N THR A 44 11.33 24.58 3.29
CA THR A 44 10.90 23.76 4.44
C THR A 44 9.91 24.52 5.33
N THR A 45 10.17 25.79 5.64
CA THR A 45 9.27 26.59 6.48
C THR A 45 7.92 26.82 5.81
N TYR A 46 7.91 27.09 4.49
CA TYR A 46 6.68 27.21 3.73
C TYR A 46 5.90 25.89 3.71
N GLY A 47 6.57 24.77 3.41
CA GLY A 47 5.93 23.45 3.41
C GLY A 47 5.35 23.07 4.78
N ALA A 48 6.06 23.39 5.87
CA ALA A 48 5.54 23.18 7.22
C ALA A 48 4.31 24.06 7.53
N PHE A 49 4.33 25.33 7.11
CA PHE A 49 3.19 26.23 7.27
C PHE A 49 1.96 25.71 6.51
N GLU A 50 2.13 25.32 5.25
CA GLU A 50 1.05 24.79 4.42
C GLU A 50 0.49 23.47 4.99
N ALA A 51 1.37 22.58 5.45
CA ALA A 51 0.95 21.32 6.08
C ALA A 51 0.12 21.56 7.34
N ILE A 52 0.51 22.54 8.17
CA ILE A 52 -0.26 22.93 9.37
C ILE A 52 -1.61 23.53 8.97
N ALA A 53 -1.64 24.38 7.94
CA ALA A 53 -2.88 24.99 7.44
C ALA A 53 -3.86 23.94 6.90
N ARG A 54 -3.38 22.95 6.13
CA ARG A 54 -4.17 21.85 5.57
C ARG A 54 -4.58 20.78 6.57
N LYS A 55 -3.92 20.72 7.73
CA LYS A 55 -4.22 19.71 8.76
C LYS A 55 -5.68 19.70 9.17
N LYS A 56 -6.32 20.87 9.28
CA LYS A 56 -7.73 20.96 9.67
C LYS A 56 -8.65 20.29 8.64
N GLU A 57 -8.40 20.54 7.35
CA GLU A 57 -9.17 19.98 6.23
C GLU A 57 -9.04 18.45 6.17
N MET A 58 -7.81 17.91 6.28
CA MET A 58 -7.59 16.47 6.31
C MET A 58 -8.26 15.79 7.52
N VAL A 59 -8.30 16.47 8.67
CA VAL A 59 -8.97 15.93 9.86
C VAL A 59 -10.49 15.96 9.69
N THR A 60 -11.05 17.00 9.06
CA THR A 60 -12.49 17.06 8.78
C THR A 60 -12.89 15.99 7.77
N GLU A 61 -12.14 15.81 6.69
CA GLU A 61 -12.39 14.76 5.69
C GLU A 61 -12.35 13.36 6.34
N LYS A 62 -11.31 13.09 7.13
CA LYS A 62 -11.23 11.82 7.88
C LYS A 62 -12.38 11.63 8.87
N PHE A 63 -12.84 12.71 9.50
CA PHE A 63 -13.98 12.65 10.41
C PHE A 63 -15.27 12.29 9.65
N GLU A 64 -15.49 12.89 8.49
CA GLU A 64 -16.62 12.57 7.61
C GLU A 64 -16.59 11.11 7.15
N ASP A 65 -15.42 10.60 6.73
CA ASP A 65 -15.25 9.18 6.36
C ASP A 65 -15.59 8.23 7.51
N VAL A 66 -15.12 8.54 8.73
CA VAL A 66 -15.42 7.73 9.92
C VAL A 66 -16.90 7.79 10.26
N ASP A 67 -17.53 8.95 10.17
CA ASP A 67 -18.96 9.11 10.45
C ASP A 67 -19.83 8.31 9.47
N ILE A 68 -19.49 8.34 8.18
CA ILE A 68 -20.14 7.52 7.15
C ILE A 68 -19.98 6.03 7.45
N ASN A 69 -18.77 5.58 7.83
CA ASN A 69 -18.53 4.19 8.20
C ASN A 69 -19.34 3.77 9.43
N ASN A 70 -19.38 4.60 10.47
CA ASN A 70 -20.17 4.34 11.68
C ASN A 70 -21.67 4.25 11.36
N ALA A 71 -22.18 5.09 10.44
CA ALA A 71 -23.57 5.04 10.02
C ALA A 71 -23.92 3.75 9.25
N MET A 72 -22.96 3.19 8.49
CA MET A 72 -23.15 1.94 7.73
C MET A 72 -22.86 0.67 8.53
N GLU A 73 -21.99 0.75 9.55
CA GLU A 73 -21.56 -0.37 10.40
C GLU A 73 -22.71 -1.27 10.91
N PRO A 74 -23.85 -0.77 11.43
CA PRO A 74 -24.91 -1.63 11.93
C PRO A 74 -25.56 -2.47 10.83
N PHE A 75 -25.66 -1.95 9.60
CA PHE A 75 -26.20 -2.70 8.46
C PHE A 75 -25.22 -3.79 8.01
N LEU A 76 -23.95 -3.43 7.84
CA LEU A 76 -22.90 -4.37 7.43
C LEU A 76 -22.71 -5.49 8.45
N THR A 77 -22.76 -5.15 9.74
CA THR A 77 -22.66 -6.13 10.84
C THR A 77 -23.87 -7.06 10.83
N ALA A 78 -25.09 -6.53 10.69
CA ALA A 78 -26.29 -7.36 10.63
C ALA A 78 -26.31 -8.30 9.41
N GLU A 79 -25.85 -7.84 8.24
CA GLU A 79 -25.72 -8.68 7.04
C GLU A 79 -24.68 -9.79 7.24
N ARG A 80 -23.52 -9.44 7.79
CA ARG A 80 -22.45 -10.39 8.13
C ARG A 80 -22.94 -11.44 9.11
N ASP A 81 -23.60 -11.03 10.19
CA ASP A 81 -24.08 -11.95 11.24
C ASP A 81 -25.14 -12.90 10.69
N ARG A 82 -26.04 -12.41 9.82
CA ARG A 82 -27.02 -13.26 9.12
C ARG A 82 -26.34 -14.28 8.21
N TYR A 83 -25.32 -13.87 7.47
CA TYR A 83 -24.55 -14.78 6.63
C TYR A 83 -23.80 -15.83 7.46
N TRP A 84 -23.17 -15.39 8.55
CA TRP A 84 -22.42 -16.23 9.48
C TRP A 84 -23.31 -17.31 10.11
N LEU A 85 -24.44 -16.93 10.69
CA LEU A 85 -25.37 -17.89 11.31
C LEU A 85 -25.93 -18.90 10.30
N LYS A 86 -26.17 -18.50 9.04
CA LYS A 86 -26.58 -19.42 7.97
C LYS A 86 -25.49 -20.45 7.68
N LEU A 87 -24.24 -20.02 7.63
CA LEU A 87 -23.10 -20.90 7.39
C LEU A 87 -22.92 -21.91 8.54
N LEU A 88 -22.96 -21.43 9.79
CA LEU A 88 -22.87 -22.31 10.97
C LEU A 88 -24.03 -23.30 11.04
N LYS A 89 -25.25 -22.87 10.71
CA LYS A 89 -26.41 -23.75 10.62
C LYS A 89 -26.17 -24.86 9.60
N LYS A 90 -25.66 -24.53 8.41
CA LYS A 90 -25.34 -25.52 7.37
C LYS A 90 -24.28 -26.53 7.85
N ASN A 91 -23.22 -26.07 8.51
CA ASN A 91 -22.20 -26.97 9.06
C ASN A 91 -22.78 -27.89 10.12
N ARG A 92 -23.67 -27.39 10.98
CA ARG A 92 -24.35 -28.20 11.98
C ARG A 92 -25.28 -29.27 11.36
N GLU A 93 -26.00 -28.92 10.30
CA GLU A 93 -26.83 -29.87 9.53
C GLU A 93 -25.97 -30.96 8.88
N LEU A 94 -24.82 -30.59 8.31
CA LEU A 94 -23.85 -31.54 7.74
C LEU A 94 -23.24 -32.45 8.82
N GLU A 95 -22.89 -31.90 9.97
CA GLU A 95 -22.37 -32.67 11.10
C GLU A 95 -23.38 -33.73 11.56
N GLU A 96 -24.66 -33.35 11.68
CA GLU A 96 -25.74 -34.29 12.04
C GLU A 96 -25.93 -35.39 11.00
N GLU A 97 -25.87 -35.06 9.71
CA GLU A 97 -25.99 -36.04 8.62
C GLU A 97 -24.82 -37.03 8.59
N VAL A 98 -23.58 -36.52 8.74
CA VAL A 98 -22.35 -37.32 8.65
C VAL A 98 -22.13 -38.18 9.91
N MET A 99 -22.50 -37.67 11.09
CA MET A 99 -22.22 -38.33 12.37
C MET A 99 -23.38 -39.17 12.92
N LYS A 100 -24.51 -39.27 12.20
CA LYS A 100 -25.71 -40.02 12.63
C LYS A 100 -25.43 -41.48 13.03
N ASP A 101 -24.45 -42.11 12.39
CA ASP A 101 -24.14 -43.53 12.58
C ASP A 101 -23.07 -43.76 13.67
N VAL A 102 -22.53 -42.69 14.28
CA VAL A 102 -21.48 -42.78 15.30
C VAL A 102 -22.12 -42.87 16.70
N PRO A 103 -21.86 -43.96 17.45
CA PRO A 103 -22.49 -44.16 18.75
C PRO A 103 -22.02 -43.11 19.77
N GLY A 104 -22.97 -42.47 20.45
CA GLY A 104 -22.68 -41.47 21.49
C GLY A 104 -22.30 -40.09 20.96
N TRP A 105 -22.29 -39.87 19.64
CA TRP A 105 -22.10 -38.54 19.09
C TRP A 105 -23.33 -37.67 19.33
N LYS A 106 -23.10 -36.42 19.78
CA LYS A 106 -24.15 -35.41 19.93
C LYS A 106 -23.67 -34.15 19.24
N THR A 107 -24.41 -33.72 18.23
CA THR A 107 -24.05 -32.60 17.37
C THR A 107 -23.76 -31.32 18.16
N GLY A 108 -22.60 -30.71 17.92
CA GLY A 108 -22.14 -29.50 18.60
C GLY A 108 -21.54 -29.72 20.00
N THR A 109 -21.35 -30.98 20.42
CA THR A 109 -20.59 -31.31 21.63
C THR A 109 -19.56 -32.39 21.34
N TRP A 110 -18.54 -32.51 22.19
CA TRP A 110 -17.59 -33.59 22.10
C TRP A 110 -18.15 -34.82 22.82
N TYR A 111 -18.81 -35.72 22.09
CA TYR A 111 -19.46 -36.93 22.65
C TYR A 111 -20.38 -36.65 23.87
N GLY A 112 -21.09 -35.53 23.84
CA GLY A 112 -21.96 -35.10 24.95
C GLY A 112 -21.34 -34.09 25.92
N GLU A 113 -20.02 -33.92 25.91
CA GLU A 113 -19.32 -32.92 26.74
C GLU A 113 -19.17 -31.57 26.01
N PRO A 114 -19.36 -30.43 26.69
CA PRO A 114 -19.13 -29.13 26.08
C PRO A 114 -17.64 -28.95 25.76
N VAL A 115 -17.33 -28.40 24.58
CA VAL A 115 -15.94 -28.12 24.16
C VAL A 115 -15.26 -27.11 25.10
N TYR A 116 -16.02 -26.13 25.61
CA TYR A 116 -15.53 -25.12 26.54
C TYR A 116 -16.21 -25.24 27.90
N PHE A 117 -15.45 -25.67 28.91
CA PHE A 117 -15.97 -25.86 30.28
C PHE A 117 -16.21 -24.55 31.04
N THR A 118 -15.44 -23.50 30.76
CA THR A 118 -15.47 -22.22 31.52
C THR A 118 -16.50 -21.23 31.01
N LEU A 119 -17.06 -21.47 29.83
CA LEU A 119 -17.84 -20.49 29.08
C LEU A 119 -19.31 -20.38 29.58
N GLY A 120 -19.86 -21.48 30.07
CA GLY A 120 -21.28 -21.60 30.42
C GLY A 120 -22.18 -21.43 29.19
N ASP A 121 -23.26 -20.65 29.33
CA ASP A 121 -24.24 -20.41 28.26
C ASP A 121 -23.87 -19.25 27.30
N LYS A 122 -22.64 -18.74 27.37
CA LYS A 122 -22.20 -17.65 26.48
C LYS A 122 -21.88 -18.17 25.08
N TRP A 123 -22.05 -17.30 24.09
CA TRP A 123 -21.62 -17.58 22.72
C TRP A 123 -20.10 -17.52 22.61
N TRP A 124 -19.53 -18.44 21.83
CA TRP A 124 -18.16 -18.39 21.37
C TRP A 124 -18.14 -18.49 19.86
N ASP A 125 -17.40 -17.59 19.20
CA ASP A 125 -17.26 -17.65 17.75
C ASP A 125 -16.32 -18.79 17.35
N PRO A 126 -16.76 -19.71 16.49
CA PRO A 126 -15.94 -20.82 16.03
C PRO A 126 -14.73 -20.32 15.23
N GLY A 127 -13.66 -21.11 15.28
CA GLY A 127 -12.45 -20.84 14.54
C GLY A 127 -12.68 -20.88 13.02
N GLN A 128 -11.83 -20.19 12.26
CA GLN A 128 -11.93 -20.19 10.80
C GLN A 128 -11.78 -21.60 10.21
N ASP A 129 -10.89 -22.41 10.77
CA ASP A 129 -10.70 -23.81 10.35
C ASP A 129 -11.96 -24.65 10.57
N GLU A 130 -12.71 -24.38 11.64
CA GLU A 130 -13.95 -25.10 11.99
C GLU A 130 -15.07 -24.75 11.00
N VAL A 131 -15.17 -23.47 10.64
CA VAL A 131 -16.21 -23.00 9.71
C VAL A 131 -15.95 -23.45 8.28
N PHE A 132 -14.69 -23.48 7.87
CA PHE A 132 -14.30 -23.82 6.50
C PHE A 132 -13.82 -25.27 6.35
N ALA A 133 -14.03 -26.14 7.35
CA ALA A 133 -13.60 -27.54 7.36
C ALA A 133 -14.05 -28.35 6.13
N HIS A 134 -15.21 -28.01 5.57
CA HIS A 134 -15.81 -28.67 4.40
C HIS A 134 -15.54 -27.94 3.08
N SER A 135 -14.80 -26.84 3.10
CA SER A 135 -14.48 -26.07 1.90
C SER A 135 -13.17 -26.53 1.26
N ASP A 136 -13.00 -26.23 -0.03
CA ASP A 136 -11.71 -26.46 -0.68
C ASP A 136 -10.62 -25.56 -0.07
N ARG A 137 -9.38 -26.05 -0.08
CA ARG A 137 -8.22 -25.32 0.45
C ARG A 137 -8.05 -23.95 -0.22
N HIS A 138 -8.33 -23.83 -1.51
CA HIS A 138 -8.24 -22.54 -2.20
C HIS A 138 -9.29 -21.56 -1.67
N THR A 139 -10.54 -22.00 -1.52
CA THR A 139 -11.63 -21.20 -0.96
C THR A 139 -11.34 -20.78 0.47
N PHE A 140 -10.82 -21.71 1.28
CA PHE A 140 -10.33 -21.39 2.61
C PHE A 140 -9.33 -20.23 2.56
N PHE A 141 -8.21 -20.36 1.86
CA PHE A 141 -7.20 -19.29 1.84
C PHE A 141 -7.70 -17.96 1.25
N LYS A 142 -8.63 -18.02 0.29
CA LYS A 142 -9.24 -16.83 -0.31
C LYS A 142 -10.11 -16.07 0.72
N GLU A 143 -10.99 -16.77 1.44
CA GLU A 143 -11.96 -16.16 2.37
C GLU A 143 -11.44 -16.02 3.81
N HIS A 144 -10.42 -16.81 4.19
CA HIS A 144 -9.87 -16.96 5.55
C HIS A 144 -9.45 -15.63 6.20
N LEU A 145 -9.03 -14.65 5.43
CA LEU A 145 -8.52 -13.39 5.97
C LEU A 145 -9.48 -12.22 5.83
N TRP A 146 -10.71 -12.44 5.35
CA TRP A 146 -11.62 -11.35 4.96
C TRP A 146 -10.87 -10.24 4.19
N ARG A 147 -9.87 -10.65 3.40
CA ARG A 147 -9.03 -9.71 2.65
C ARG A 147 -9.96 -9.05 1.66
N HIS A 148 -9.89 -7.73 1.56
CA HIS A 148 -10.57 -7.01 0.49
C HIS A 148 -10.22 -7.69 -0.83
N HIS A 149 -11.19 -8.41 -1.41
CA HIS A 149 -10.95 -9.04 -2.69
C HIS A 149 -10.71 -7.92 -3.69
N PRO A 150 -9.59 -7.95 -4.42
CA PRO A 150 -9.28 -6.99 -5.48
C PRO A 150 -10.44 -6.85 -6.46
N GLU A 151 -11.21 -7.92 -6.65
CA GLU A 151 -12.39 -8.01 -7.50
C GLU A 151 -13.52 -7.05 -7.10
N TYR A 152 -13.64 -6.71 -5.81
CA TYR A 152 -14.64 -5.75 -5.31
C TYR A 152 -14.15 -4.30 -5.38
N SER A 153 -12.88 -4.07 -5.69
CA SER A 153 -12.34 -2.73 -5.87
C SER A 153 -12.62 -2.21 -7.28
N ALA A 154 -12.66 -0.88 -7.44
CA ALA A 154 -12.75 -0.26 -8.76
C ALA A 154 -11.61 -0.78 -9.66
N PRO A 155 -11.84 -0.90 -10.99
CA PRO A 155 -10.84 -1.42 -11.92
C PRO A 155 -9.53 -0.65 -11.76
N LYS A 156 -8.48 -1.40 -11.43
CA LYS A 156 -7.18 -0.85 -11.12
C LYS A 156 -6.48 -0.48 -12.42
N PHE A 157 -5.57 0.50 -12.36
CA PHE A 157 -4.91 1.01 -13.57
C PHE A 157 -4.16 -0.07 -14.37
N TYR A 158 -3.75 -1.17 -13.71
CA TYR A 158 -3.03 -2.29 -14.32
C TYR A 158 -3.94 -3.39 -14.88
N ASP A 159 -5.24 -3.41 -14.57
CA ASP A 159 -6.15 -4.46 -15.05
C ASP A 159 -6.29 -4.43 -16.59
N LYS A 160 -6.06 -3.27 -17.20
CA LYS A 160 -6.01 -3.12 -18.68
C LYS A 160 -4.84 -3.88 -19.33
N TRP A 161 -3.75 -4.10 -18.58
CA TRP A 161 -2.48 -4.57 -19.12
C TRP A 161 -2.18 -6.03 -18.74
N ILE A 162 -2.86 -6.57 -17.73
CA ILE A 162 -2.71 -7.95 -17.29
C ILE A 162 -3.74 -8.80 -18.04
N PRO A 163 -3.32 -9.80 -18.85
CA PRO A 163 -4.25 -10.74 -19.46
C PRO A 163 -5.06 -11.52 -18.41
N ASP A 164 -6.34 -11.75 -18.68
CA ASP A 164 -7.29 -12.41 -17.75
C ASP A 164 -6.80 -13.75 -17.20
N TRP A 165 -6.03 -14.51 -17.99
CA TRP A 165 -5.50 -15.80 -17.59
C TRP A 165 -4.37 -15.70 -16.53
N ILE A 166 -3.66 -14.58 -16.47
CA ILE A 166 -2.65 -14.28 -15.44
C ILE A 166 -3.33 -13.70 -14.20
N GLY A 167 -4.34 -12.85 -14.39
CA GLY A 167 -5.05 -12.18 -13.30
C GLY A 167 -5.59 -13.14 -12.23
N LYS A 168 -6.06 -14.32 -12.65
CA LYS A 168 -6.58 -15.39 -11.76
C LYS A 168 -5.60 -15.91 -10.69
N TYR A 169 -4.30 -15.70 -10.85
CA TYR A 169 -3.28 -16.22 -9.93
C TYR A 169 -2.64 -15.13 -9.07
N ILE A 170 -2.83 -13.86 -9.43
CA ILE A 170 -2.26 -12.72 -8.70
C ILE A 170 -3.18 -12.28 -7.56
N TRP A 171 -4.49 -12.47 -7.73
CA TRP A 171 -5.54 -11.90 -6.90
C TRP A 171 -6.53 -12.95 -6.41
#